data_AF-A0A7W1VW49-F1
#
_entry.id   AF-A0A7W1VW49-F1
#
_cell.length_a   1.000
_cell.length_b   1.000
_cell.length_c   1.000
_cell.angle_alpha   90.00
_cell.angle_beta   90.00
_cell.angle_gamma   90.00
#
_symmetry.space_group_name_H-M   'P 1'
#
loop_
_entity.id
_entity.type
_entity.pdbx_description
1 polymer ?
#
loop_
_entity_poly.entity_id
_entity_poly.type
_entity_poly.pdbx_seq_one_letter_code
_entity_poly.pdbx_strand_id
1 'polypeptide(L)'
;MKLSLKPDEKLIELEATNLDETVRFRLPTDSKGPAGEVLVPYDELCKVVKGCTGKDVIRVVGDGKNTRIRFSLHGGFVDQTVEHVPLQEWPKAPCLNGEAINLPEEFKNTLKQAIECSSTDSSRYVLNGACLDVSSPTGHYVVGTDGHHLYAANSFAFKLDTSVVIPSQKFLLWPGFMDDGEWRLKAWAKEKNVPWMQIDSSRWTYISKQIDGNYPNWKQVVPLADGKWTKLTLDENAVEILLGVLPMLPGRDVRDQPVKLDVQQHGLAVQGIAKSGQSSDARIDGVRVDGKAVSTTLNRTFLIKALRFGFREISILDSMTPLLFTLGGKTMVVMPLRSGPVAPPAPATVRKTSPSETAPTEIPSPVEQQSNQTEQETKPMPAEPMTPPQRGNLKPQEPTVQPTETSAVDELLEHIEKTKGNLRTVFNDLNEMSSTLKRVSKEQKATDKEISKFRASLRSLQNVAI
;
A
#
# COMPACT_ATOMS: atom_id res chain seq x y z
N MET A 1 -10.43 -18.69 14.92
CA MET A 1 -9.22 -18.23 15.66
C MET A 1 -8.63 -19.43 16.38
N LYS A 2 -7.32 -19.57 16.43
CA LYS A 2 -6.65 -20.64 17.19
C LYS A 2 -6.25 -20.11 18.57
N LEU A 3 -6.46 -20.93 19.61
CA LEU A 3 -5.87 -20.75 20.93
C LEU A 3 -4.93 -21.91 21.20
N SER A 4 -3.75 -21.63 21.76
CA SER A 4 -2.74 -22.62 22.08
C SER A 4 -2.25 -22.42 23.52
N LEU A 5 -2.27 -23.48 24.32
CA LEU A 5 -1.66 -23.55 25.65
C LEU A 5 -0.48 -24.53 25.59
N LYS A 6 0.74 -24.04 25.79
CA LYS A 6 1.95 -24.86 25.69
C LYS A 6 2.18 -25.73 26.94
N PRO A 7 2.90 -26.85 26.84
CA PRO A 7 3.24 -27.69 28.00
C PRO A 7 4.12 -26.98 29.03
N ASP A 8 5.12 -26.24 28.57
CA ASP A 8 6.24 -25.77 29.41
C ASP A 8 6.17 -24.27 29.77
N GLU A 9 5.23 -23.53 29.19
CA GLU A 9 5.11 -22.07 29.35
C GLU A 9 3.79 -21.70 30.04
N LYS A 10 3.87 -20.77 31.00
CA LYS A 10 2.71 -20.06 31.58
C LYS A 10 2.06 -19.07 30.57
N LEU A 11 1.88 -19.47 29.32
CA LEU A 11 1.45 -18.59 28.23
C LEU A 11 0.31 -19.22 27.41
N ILE A 12 -0.75 -18.44 27.20
CA ILE A 12 -1.72 -18.68 26.14
C ILE A 12 -1.29 -17.86 24.92
N GLU A 13 -1.19 -18.50 23.76
CA GLU A 13 -1.07 -17.83 22.46
C GLU A 13 -2.44 -17.81 21.76
N LEU A 14 -2.83 -16.66 21.23
CA LEU A 14 -4.02 -16.47 20.39
C LEU A 14 -3.54 -16.12 18.98
N GLU A 15 -3.94 -16.89 17.96
CA GLU A 15 -3.51 -16.72 16.56
C GLU A 15 -4.72 -16.50 15.63
N ALA A 16 -4.63 -15.46 14.80
CA ALA A 16 -5.59 -15.10 13.77
C ALA A 16 -4.88 -14.81 12.45
N THR A 17 -5.51 -15.14 11.32
CA THR A 17 -4.91 -15.02 9.98
C THR A 17 -5.97 -14.84 8.89
N ASN A 18 -5.58 -14.20 7.80
CA ASN A 18 -6.35 -14.05 6.55
C ASN A 18 -5.57 -14.61 5.34
N LEU A 19 -4.62 -15.53 5.56
CA LEU A 19 -3.68 -16.12 4.56
C LEU A 19 -2.62 -15.18 3.96
N ASP A 20 -2.86 -13.86 3.94
CA ASP A 20 -1.84 -12.85 3.61
C ASP A 20 -1.04 -12.42 4.85
N GLU A 21 -1.67 -12.49 6.03
CA GLU A 21 -1.16 -12.01 7.31
C GLU A 21 -1.48 -13.00 8.43
N THR A 22 -0.68 -12.99 9.49
CA THR A 22 -0.92 -13.70 10.76
C THR A 22 -0.56 -12.80 11.92
N VAL A 23 -1.47 -12.67 12.88
CA VAL A 23 -1.24 -12.00 14.16
C VAL A 23 -1.27 -13.07 15.26
N ARG A 24 -0.22 -13.11 16.09
CA ARG A 24 -0.19 -13.85 17.35
C ARG A 24 -0.15 -12.88 18.52
N PHE A 25 -0.83 -13.22 19.61
CA PHE A 25 -0.78 -12.50 20.89
C PHE A 25 -0.50 -13.47 22.03
N ARG A 26 0.40 -13.10 22.95
CA ARG A 26 0.83 -13.95 24.07
C ARG A 26 0.43 -13.30 25.40
N LEU A 27 -0.24 -14.09 26.23
CA LEU A 27 -0.74 -13.68 27.54
C LEU A 27 -0.22 -14.62 28.65
N PRO A 28 0.37 -14.08 29.73
CA PRO A 28 0.58 -14.83 30.96
C PRO A 28 -0.71 -15.51 31.45
N THR A 29 -0.61 -16.75 31.92
CA THR A 29 -1.73 -17.50 32.47
C THR A 29 -1.34 -18.35 33.66
N ASP A 30 -2.27 -18.47 34.63
CA ASP A 30 -2.26 -19.52 35.65
C ASP A 30 -3.31 -20.61 35.32
N SER A 31 -3.63 -20.79 34.04
CA SER A 31 -4.51 -21.86 33.55
C SER A 31 -4.02 -23.24 34.00
N LYS A 32 -4.94 -24.03 34.55
CA LYS A 32 -4.73 -25.44 34.91
C LYS A 32 -5.34 -26.40 33.90
N GLY A 33 -5.54 -25.94 32.65
CA GLY A 33 -5.96 -26.79 31.55
C GLY A 33 -4.83 -27.69 31.05
N PRO A 34 -5.14 -28.80 30.38
CA PRO A 34 -4.13 -29.57 29.65
C PRO A 34 -3.55 -28.72 28.50
N ALA A 35 -2.26 -28.90 28.21
CA ALA A 35 -1.64 -28.30 27.05
C ALA A 35 -2.23 -28.86 25.74
N GLY A 36 -2.28 -28.02 24.71
CA GLY A 36 -2.90 -28.33 23.43
C GLY A 36 -3.35 -27.09 22.66
N GLU A 37 -3.99 -27.30 21.52
CA GLU A 37 -4.56 -26.24 20.68
C GLU A 37 -6.06 -26.46 20.47
N VAL A 38 -6.81 -25.39 20.21
CA VAL A 38 -8.24 -25.45 19.87
C VAL A 38 -8.64 -24.32 18.92
N LEU A 39 -9.50 -24.62 17.94
CA LEU A 39 -10.13 -23.60 17.10
C LEU A 39 -11.48 -23.19 17.68
N VAL A 40 -11.72 -21.88 17.71
CA VAL A 40 -12.99 -21.27 18.14
C VAL A 40 -13.44 -20.18 17.14
N PRO A 41 -14.75 -20.07 16.87
CA PRO A 41 -15.30 -18.92 16.14
C PRO A 41 -14.99 -17.61 16.85
N TYR A 42 -14.43 -16.64 16.12
CA TYR A 42 -13.98 -15.37 16.68
C TYR A 42 -15.15 -14.55 17.26
N ASP A 43 -16.25 -14.42 16.51
CA ASP A 43 -17.39 -13.61 16.94
C ASP A 43 -18.09 -14.18 18.19
N GLU A 44 -18.19 -15.49 18.35
CA GLU A 44 -18.73 -16.11 19.56
C GLU A 44 -17.84 -15.85 20.77
N LEU A 45 -16.53 -16.03 20.66
CA LEU A 45 -15.61 -15.70 21.76
C LEU A 45 -15.67 -14.19 22.08
N CYS A 46 -15.75 -13.32 21.07
CA CYS A 46 -15.88 -11.88 21.28
C CYS A 46 -17.23 -11.46 21.90
N LYS A 47 -18.33 -12.18 21.63
CA LYS A 47 -19.61 -11.97 22.34
C LYS A 47 -19.46 -12.33 23.82
N VAL A 48 -18.89 -13.51 24.12
CA VAL A 48 -18.65 -13.97 25.50
C VAL A 48 -17.74 -13.00 26.26
N VAL A 49 -16.57 -12.64 25.70
CA VAL A 49 -15.61 -11.71 26.31
C VAL A 49 -16.23 -10.33 26.59
N LYS A 50 -17.13 -9.83 25.74
CA LYS A 50 -17.85 -8.56 25.97
C LYS A 50 -18.93 -8.63 27.03
N GLY A 51 -19.46 -9.82 27.33
CA GLY A 51 -20.41 -10.05 28.43
C GLY A 51 -19.73 -10.26 29.78
N CYS A 52 -18.51 -10.80 29.79
CA CYS A 52 -17.73 -11.08 30.99
C CYS A 52 -17.11 -9.83 31.63
N THR A 53 -16.90 -9.90 32.94
CA THR A 53 -16.08 -8.95 33.70
C THR A 53 -14.65 -9.45 33.86
N GLY A 54 -13.72 -8.59 34.28
CA GLY A 54 -12.33 -8.96 34.58
C GLY A 54 -12.12 -9.96 35.75
N LYS A 55 -13.19 -10.50 36.33
CA LYS A 55 -13.16 -11.57 37.34
C LYS A 55 -13.66 -12.92 36.81
N ASP A 56 -14.32 -12.93 35.65
CA ASP A 56 -14.97 -14.14 35.12
C ASP A 56 -13.96 -15.02 34.37
N VAL A 57 -14.04 -16.34 34.57
CA VAL A 57 -13.10 -17.31 33.98
C VAL A 57 -13.72 -17.95 32.74
N ILE A 58 -13.24 -17.57 31.57
CA ILE A 58 -13.58 -18.21 30.30
C ILE A 58 -12.64 -19.42 30.08
N ARG A 59 -13.22 -20.56 29.70
CA ARG A 59 -12.52 -21.78 29.31
C ARG A 59 -13.01 -22.24 27.94
N VAL A 60 -12.12 -22.34 26.96
CA VAL A 60 -12.43 -23.01 25.69
C VAL A 60 -12.06 -24.48 25.81
N VAL A 61 -12.95 -25.37 25.38
CA VAL A 61 -12.78 -26.83 25.47
C VAL A 61 -13.04 -27.45 24.10
N GLY A 62 -12.05 -28.11 23.53
CA GLY A 62 -12.20 -28.98 22.37
C GLY A 62 -12.12 -30.45 22.79
N ASP A 63 -13.03 -31.29 22.28
CA ASP A 63 -12.98 -32.75 22.49
C ASP A 63 -12.64 -33.54 21.19
N GLY A 64 -12.16 -32.83 20.17
CA GLY A 64 -11.83 -33.38 18.86
C GLY A 64 -13.05 -33.64 17.95
N LYS A 65 -14.27 -33.34 18.43
CA LYS A 65 -15.51 -33.39 17.65
C LYS A 65 -16.41 -32.18 17.88
N ASN A 66 -16.32 -31.56 19.06
CA ASN A 66 -17.05 -30.38 19.48
C ASN A 66 -16.07 -29.33 20.00
N THR A 67 -16.40 -28.05 19.83
CA THR A 67 -15.82 -26.93 20.58
C THR A 67 -16.89 -26.34 21.50
N ARG A 68 -16.53 -26.04 22.76
CA ARG A 68 -17.41 -25.36 23.73
C ARG A 68 -16.69 -24.18 24.38
N ILE A 69 -17.43 -23.11 24.64
CA ILE A 69 -16.99 -21.97 25.46
C ILE A 69 -17.74 -22.03 26.78
N ARG A 70 -17.00 -22.25 27.87
CA ARG A 70 -17.51 -22.37 29.24
C ARG A 70 -17.13 -21.15 30.04
N PHE A 71 -18.08 -20.46 30.63
CA PHE A 71 -17.85 -19.18 31.31
C PHE A 71 -18.88 -18.91 32.40
N SER A 72 -18.51 -18.01 33.32
CA SER A 72 -19.43 -17.49 34.32
C SER A 72 -19.97 -16.13 33.91
N LEU A 73 -21.24 -15.85 34.21
CA LEU A 73 -21.84 -14.52 34.18
C LEU A 73 -22.74 -14.35 35.39
N HIS A 74 -22.52 -13.28 36.17
CA HIS A 74 -23.37 -12.91 37.31
C HIS A 74 -23.59 -14.06 38.34
N GLY A 75 -22.61 -14.97 38.45
CA GLY A 75 -22.67 -16.16 39.31
C GLY A 75 -23.32 -17.40 38.66
N GLY A 76 -24.00 -17.26 37.52
CA GLY A 76 -24.45 -18.39 36.70
C GLY A 76 -23.32 -18.96 35.83
N PHE A 77 -23.39 -20.25 35.52
CA PHE A 77 -22.45 -20.96 34.62
C PHE A 77 -23.10 -21.26 33.28
N VAL A 78 -22.38 -21.01 32.19
CA VAL A 78 -22.82 -21.23 30.81
C VAL A 78 -21.85 -22.19 30.11
N ASP A 79 -22.37 -23.18 29.40
CA ASP A 79 -21.62 -24.13 28.56
C ASP A 79 -22.12 -24.02 27.11
N GLN A 80 -21.64 -23.00 26.40
CA GLN A 80 -22.04 -22.72 25.03
C GLN A 80 -21.30 -23.66 24.08
N THR A 81 -22.02 -24.59 23.43
CA THR A 81 -21.48 -25.31 22.28
C THR A 81 -21.44 -24.38 21.08
N VAL A 82 -20.32 -24.36 20.35
CA VAL A 82 -20.09 -23.54 19.16
C VAL A 82 -19.66 -24.42 17.99
N GLU A 83 -19.62 -23.85 16.79
CA GLU A 83 -19.11 -24.52 15.60
C GLU A 83 -17.70 -25.07 15.85
N HIS A 84 -17.50 -26.35 15.49
CA HIS A 84 -16.23 -27.04 15.61
C HIS A 84 -15.51 -27.06 14.28
N VAL A 85 -14.28 -26.56 14.26
CA VAL A 85 -13.38 -26.60 13.10
C VAL A 85 -12.18 -27.48 13.46
N PRO A 86 -11.85 -28.52 12.67
CA PRO A 86 -10.66 -29.34 12.88
C PRO A 86 -9.34 -28.53 12.83
N LEU A 87 -8.40 -28.83 13.72
CA LEU A 87 -7.08 -28.17 13.76
C LEU A 87 -6.30 -28.32 12.44
N GLN A 88 -6.54 -29.40 11.70
CA GLN A 88 -5.91 -29.70 10.41
C GLN A 88 -6.29 -28.71 9.31
N GLU A 89 -7.41 -28.00 9.45
CA GLU A 89 -7.85 -26.94 8.52
C GLU A 89 -7.19 -25.59 8.84
N TRP A 90 -6.53 -25.44 9.98
CA TRP A 90 -5.83 -24.20 10.32
C TRP A 90 -4.56 -24.05 9.45
N PRO A 91 -4.41 -22.94 8.72
CA PRO A 91 -3.27 -22.74 7.84
C PRO A 91 -1.97 -22.62 8.64
N LYS A 92 -0.91 -23.28 8.16
CA LYS A 92 0.43 -23.14 8.75
C LYS A 92 1.01 -21.77 8.41
N ALA A 93 0.94 -20.86 9.37
CA ALA A 93 1.55 -19.54 9.27
C ALA A 93 3.08 -19.65 8.99
N PRO A 94 3.67 -18.75 8.18
CA PRO A 94 5.09 -18.81 7.82
C PRO A 94 6.04 -18.77 9.02
N CYS A 95 7.22 -19.37 8.85
CA CYS A 95 8.31 -19.31 9.82
C CYS A 95 9.50 -18.56 9.21
N LEU A 96 9.85 -17.39 9.77
CA LEU A 96 10.95 -16.56 9.30
C LEU A 96 12.24 -16.87 10.07
N ASN A 97 13.11 -17.62 9.41
CA ASN A 97 14.48 -17.88 9.86
C ASN A 97 15.37 -16.64 9.69
N GLY A 98 16.41 -16.53 10.52
CA GLY A 98 17.35 -15.40 10.53
C GLY A 98 17.36 -14.62 11.85
N GLU A 99 18.40 -13.78 12.03
CA GLU A 99 18.52 -12.79 13.11
C GLU A 99 17.38 -11.75 12.99
N ALA A 100 16.91 -11.21 14.11
CA ALA A 100 15.93 -10.14 14.12
C ALA A 100 16.63 -8.80 14.36
N ILE A 101 16.31 -7.81 13.53
CA ILE A 101 16.86 -6.45 13.60
C ILE A 101 16.05 -5.67 14.63
N ASN A 102 16.68 -5.26 15.75
CA ASN A 102 16.04 -4.34 16.69
C ASN A 102 15.75 -3.00 15.98
N LEU A 103 14.52 -2.51 16.10
CA LEU A 103 14.08 -1.25 15.53
C LEU A 103 14.07 -0.16 16.63
N PRO A 104 14.72 1.00 16.43
CA PRO A 104 14.64 2.13 17.36
C PRO A 104 13.20 2.58 17.61
N GLU A 105 12.91 3.20 18.75
CA GLU A 105 11.54 3.59 19.10
C GLU A 105 10.93 4.59 18.09
N GLU A 106 11.75 5.49 17.56
CA GLU A 106 11.37 6.48 16.55
C GLU A 106 10.95 5.84 15.22
N PHE A 107 11.33 4.57 14.96
CA PHE A 107 10.91 3.82 13.79
C PHE A 107 9.39 3.69 13.73
N LYS A 108 8.72 3.46 14.85
CA LYS A 108 7.26 3.22 14.89
C LYS A 108 6.48 4.43 14.38
N ASN A 109 6.79 5.61 14.92
CA ASN A 109 6.18 6.86 14.48
C ASN A 109 6.60 7.22 13.05
N THR A 110 7.84 6.90 12.65
CA THR A 110 8.32 7.13 11.28
C THR A 110 7.61 6.24 10.26
N LEU A 111 7.40 4.96 10.57
CA LEU A 111 6.64 4.02 9.74
C LEU A 111 5.18 4.47 9.63
N LYS A 112 4.56 4.89 10.74
CA LYS A 112 3.23 5.51 10.74
C LYS A 112 3.17 6.74 9.82
N GLN A 113 4.12 7.66 9.91
CA GLN A 113 4.18 8.86 9.06
C GLN A 113 4.37 8.51 7.57
N ALA A 114 5.11 7.44 7.25
CA ALA A 114 5.23 6.93 5.88
C ALA A 114 3.94 6.23 5.38
N ILE A 115 3.32 5.37 6.19
CA ILE A 115 2.05 4.70 5.88
C ILE A 115 0.93 5.73 5.68
N GLU A 116 0.85 6.76 6.51
CA GLU A 116 -0.09 7.88 6.34
C GLU A 116 0.15 8.68 5.05
N CYS A 117 1.31 8.55 4.39
CA CYS A 117 1.63 9.15 3.09
C CYS A 117 1.56 8.17 1.91
N SER A 118 1.26 6.89 2.14
CA SER A 118 1.19 5.86 1.10
C SER A 118 -0.12 5.91 0.31
N SER A 119 -0.12 5.35 -0.90
CA SER A 119 -1.31 5.28 -1.77
C SER A 119 -2.41 4.39 -1.16
N THR A 120 -3.68 4.78 -1.30
CA THR A 120 -4.84 3.88 -1.07
C THR A 120 -5.48 3.39 -2.37
N ASP A 121 -4.91 3.72 -3.54
CA ASP A 121 -5.33 3.24 -4.85
C ASP A 121 -4.67 1.88 -5.13
N SER A 122 -5.48 0.83 -5.25
CA SER A 122 -5.04 -0.56 -5.46
C SER A 122 -4.49 -0.84 -6.85
N SER A 123 -4.72 0.02 -7.84
CA SER A 123 -4.05 -0.07 -9.15
C SER A 123 -2.55 0.25 -9.06
N ARG A 124 -2.14 0.89 -7.95
CA ARG A 124 -0.76 1.34 -7.69
C ARG A 124 -0.15 0.52 -6.54
N TYR A 125 -0.29 -0.81 -6.64
CA TYR A 125 0.06 -1.79 -5.60
C TYR A 125 1.36 -1.53 -4.84
N VAL A 126 2.46 -1.27 -5.56
CA VAL A 126 3.79 -1.03 -4.96
C VAL A 126 3.84 0.20 -4.03
N LEU A 127 2.87 1.11 -4.14
CA LEU A 127 2.71 2.30 -3.30
C LEU A 127 1.67 2.13 -2.19
N ASN A 128 1.00 0.98 -2.05
CA ASN A 128 0.09 0.71 -0.93
C ASN A 128 0.83 0.35 0.37
N GLY A 129 2.06 0.83 0.54
CA GLY A 129 2.95 0.52 1.65
C GLY A 129 4.11 1.50 1.79
N ALA A 130 4.77 1.43 2.94
CA ALA A 130 5.98 2.16 3.24
C ALA A 130 7.22 1.33 2.88
N CYS A 131 8.14 1.91 2.12
CA CYS A 131 9.40 1.27 1.74
C CYS A 131 10.48 1.52 2.79
N LEU A 132 11.13 0.46 3.26
CA LEU A 132 12.44 0.50 3.88
C LEU A 132 13.47 0.43 2.76
N ASP A 133 13.92 1.58 2.29
CA ASP A 133 14.86 1.69 1.19
C ASP A 133 16.30 1.58 1.69
N VAL A 134 16.97 0.48 1.34
CA VAL A 134 18.39 0.22 1.66
C VAL A 134 19.27 0.21 0.39
N SER A 135 18.81 0.84 -0.70
CA SER A 135 19.55 0.94 -1.97
C SER A 135 20.88 1.72 -1.91
N SER A 136 21.23 2.31 -0.77
CA SER A 136 22.46 3.08 -0.56
C SER A 136 23.13 2.64 0.76
N PRO A 137 24.36 2.08 0.74
CA PRO A 137 25.02 1.51 1.92
C PRO A 137 25.24 2.46 3.12
N THR A 138 25.04 3.77 2.94
CA THR A 138 25.26 4.81 3.94
C THR A 138 24.03 5.69 4.20
N GLY A 139 22.86 5.34 3.64
CA GLY A 139 21.64 6.11 3.79
C GLY A 139 20.41 5.25 3.57
N HIS A 140 19.92 4.63 4.65
CA HIS A 140 18.69 3.84 4.64
C HIS A 140 17.51 4.75 5.01
N TYR A 141 16.39 4.62 4.30
CA TYR A 141 15.24 5.51 4.44
C TYR A 141 13.96 4.73 4.75
N VAL A 142 13.08 5.33 5.56
CA VAL A 142 11.66 4.95 5.61
C VAL A 142 10.89 5.93 4.73
N VAL A 143 10.20 5.42 3.71
CA VAL A 143 9.60 6.22 2.62
C VAL A 143 8.15 5.84 2.41
N GLY A 144 7.27 6.81 2.16
CA GLY A 144 5.88 6.57 1.76
C GLY A 144 5.37 7.66 0.83
N THR A 145 4.67 7.29 -0.25
CA THR A 145 4.13 8.26 -1.22
C THR A 145 2.88 7.76 -1.93
N ASP A 146 1.97 8.69 -2.23
CA ASP A 146 0.83 8.53 -3.14
C ASP A 146 1.08 9.17 -4.52
N GLY A 147 2.29 9.67 -4.80
CA GLY A 147 2.64 10.43 -6.00
C GLY A 147 2.12 11.87 -6.07
N HIS A 148 1.34 12.33 -5.09
CA HIS A 148 0.95 13.73 -4.92
C HIS A 148 1.69 14.39 -3.73
N HIS A 149 2.06 13.59 -2.75
CA HIS A 149 3.03 13.93 -1.72
C HIS A 149 3.89 12.71 -1.36
N LEU A 150 5.04 12.95 -0.75
CA LEU A 150 6.00 11.96 -0.32
C LEU A 150 6.51 12.32 1.07
N TYR A 151 6.71 11.32 1.93
CA TYR A 151 7.48 11.42 3.16
C TYR A 151 8.71 10.51 3.06
N ALA A 152 9.86 10.98 3.54
CA ALA A 152 11.08 10.20 3.68
C ALA A 152 11.82 10.59 4.97
N ALA A 153 12.43 9.62 5.65
CA ALA A 153 13.25 9.84 6.84
C ALA A 153 14.51 8.97 6.83
N ASN A 154 15.68 9.57 7.05
CA ASN A 154 17.00 8.92 6.87
C ASN A 154 17.68 8.48 8.19
N SER A 155 16.95 8.46 9.30
CA SER A 155 17.48 8.28 10.67
C SER A 155 17.85 6.82 11.03
N PHE A 156 18.06 5.93 10.06
CA PHE A 156 18.11 4.48 10.30
C PHE A 156 19.24 3.78 9.54
N ALA A 157 19.67 2.63 10.06
CA ALA A 157 20.69 1.77 9.47
C ALA A 157 20.28 0.28 9.58
N PHE A 158 19.24 -0.11 8.84
CA PHE A 158 18.75 -1.50 8.83
C PHE A 158 19.79 -2.48 8.29
N LYS A 159 20.00 -3.64 8.95
CA LYS A 159 20.79 -4.76 8.44
C LYS A 159 19.97 -5.60 7.43
N LEU A 160 19.59 -5.03 6.28
CA LEU A 160 18.80 -5.70 5.24
C LEU A 160 19.60 -5.80 3.94
N ASP A 161 19.56 -6.96 3.27
CA ASP A 161 20.24 -7.16 1.98
C ASP A 161 19.50 -6.48 0.81
N THR A 162 18.18 -6.28 0.94
CA THR A 162 17.30 -5.69 -0.08
C THR A 162 16.26 -4.78 0.56
N SER A 163 15.78 -3.78 -0.19
CA SER A 163 14.67 -2.93 0.24
C SER A 163 13.38 -3.74 0.47
N VAL A 164 12.56 -3.31 1.42
CA VAL A 164 11.37 -4.03 1.90
C VAL A 164 10.16 -3.10 1.87
N VAL A 165 9.08 -3.47 1.19
CA VAL A 165 7.84 -2.67 1.17
C VAL A 165 6.81 -3.25 2.14
N ILE A 166 6.58 -2.53 3.24
CA ILE A 166 5.67 -2.88 4.33
C ILE A 166 4.24 -2.42 3.97
N PRO A 167 3.25 -3.32 3.80
CA PRO A 167 1.88 -2.94 3.47
C PRO A 167 1.22 -2.01 4.51
N SER A 168 0.39 -1.08 4.04
CA SER A 168 -0.29 -0.04 4.82
C SER A 168 -1.44 -0.59 5.67
N GLN A 169 -1.11 -1.32 6.74
CA GLN A 169 -2.09 -2.08 7.52
C GLN A 169 -2.50 -1.41 8.82
N LYS A 170 -3.79 -1.50 9.15
CA LYS A 170 -4.39 -0.89 10.36
C LYS A 170 -3.80 -1.43 11.66
N PHE A 171 -3.32 -2.67 11.67
CA PHE A 171 -2.65 -3.27 12.83
C PHE A 171 -1.35 -2.53 13.20
N LEU A 172 -0.55 -2.13 12.20
CA LEU A 172 0.70 -1.39 12.40
C LEU A 172 0.49 0.02 13.00
N LEU A 173 -0.71 0.57 12.86
CA LEU A 173 -1.09 1.90 13.36
C LEU A 173 -1.88 1.85 14.69
N TRP A 174 -2.15 0.65 15.22
CA TRP A 174 -2.96 0.47 16.41
C TRP A 174 -2.12 0.64 17.68
N PRO A 175 -2.52 1.51 18.65
CA PRO A 175 -1.76 1.76 19.87
C PRO A 175 -1.39 0.49 20.65
N GLY A 176 -2.28 -0.50 20.74
CA GLY A 176 -2.02 -1.76 21.44
C GLY A 176 -0.91 -2.64 20.86
N PHE A 177 -0.37 -2.29 19.69
CA PHE A 177 0.84 -2.87 19.09
C PHE A 177 2.00 -1.87 19.00
N MET A 178 1.73 -0.59 18.69
CA MET A 178 2.76 0.47 18.72
C MET A 178 3.38 0.63 20.11
N ASP A 179 2.58 0.57 21.17
CA ASP A 179 3.01 0.89 22.53
C ASP A 179 3.58 -0.36 23.26
N ASP A 180 3.67 -1.50 22.58
CA ASP A 180 3.98 -2.83 23.15
C ASP A 180 5.49 -3.13 23.29
N GLY A 181 6.26 -2.16 23.80
CA GLY A 181 7.71 -2.27 23.97
C GLY A 181 8.51 -2.28 22.66
N GLU A 182 9.76 -2.76 22.67
CA GLU A 182 10.64 -2.73 21.51
C GLU A 182 10.11 -3.59 20.34
N TRP A 183 10.31 -3.11 19.11
CA TRP A 183 9.97 -3.84 17.90
C TRP A 183 11.22 -4.49 17.29
N ARG A 184 11.06 -5.69 16.72
CA ARG A 184 12.15 -6.42 16.04
C ARG A 184 11.67 -6.93 14.68
N LEU A 185 12.38 -6.56 13.62
CA LEU A 185 12.05 -6.91 12.24
C LEU A 185 12.84 -8.14 11.78
N LYS A 186 12.16 -9.10 11.16
CA LYS A 186 12.73 -10.00 10.17
C LYS A 186 12.08 -9.74 8.83
N ALA A 187 12.86 -9.72 7.76
CA ALA A 187 12.35 -9.68 6.40
C ALA A 187 13.18 -10.62 5.53
N TRP A 188 12.54 -11.27 4.57
CA TRP A 188 13.17 -12.26 3.70
C TRP A 188 12.68 -12.08 2.27
N ALA A 189 13.60 -11.75 1.38
CA ALA A 189 13.41 -11.83 -0.06
C ALA A 189 14.31 -12.96 -0.61
N LYS A 190 13.72 -13.93 -1.30
CA LYS A 190 14.44 -14.86 -2.18
C LYS A 190 13.67 -15.00 -3.47
N GLU A 191 14.39 -15.06 -4.58
CA GLU A 191 13.94 -15.08 -5.99
C GLU A 191 12.89 -16.16 -6.35
N LYS A 192 12.51 -17.04 -5.43
CA LYS A 192 11.61 -18.19 -5.67
C LYS A 192 10.47 -18.34 -4.66
N ASN A 193 10.40 -17.48 -3.64
CA ASN A 193 9.32 -17.49 -2.64
C ASN A 193 8.68 -16.10 -2.54
N VAL A 194 7.39 -16.06 -2.23
CA VAL A 194 6.70 -14.81 -1.82
C VAL A 194 7.52 -14.14 -0.70
N PRO A 195 7.87 -12.85 -0.81
CA PRO A 195 8.62 -12.16 0.23
C PRO A 195 7.73 -11.97 1.48
N TRP A 196 8.24 -12.39 2.64
CA TRP A 196 7.54 -12.28 3.93
C TRP A 196 8.31 -11.39 4.89
N MET A 197 7.59 -10.74 5.79
CA MET A 197 8.15 -10.01 6.93
C MET A 197 7.50 -10.46 8.25
N GLN A 198 8.20 -10.26 9.35
CA GLN A 198 7.74 -10.48 10.71
C GLN A 198 8.19 -9.29 11.57
N ILE A 199 7.26 -8.70 12.32
CA ILE A 199 7.55 -7.72 13.36
C ILE A 199 7.11 -8.32 14.69
N ASP A 200 8.07 -8.59 15.57
CA ASP A 200 7.84 -9.02 16.94
C ASP A 200 7.85 -7.81 17.89
N SER A 201 6.95 -7.79 18.86
CA SER A 201 6.95 -6.87 20.01
C SER A 201 7.06 -7.66 21.33
N SER A 202 6.68 -7.07 22.47
CA SER A 202 6.73 -7.75 23.77
C SER A 202 5.75 -8.93 23.88
N ARG A 203 4.52 -8.76 23.35
CA ARG A 203 3.42 -9.74 23.41
C ARG A 203 2.91 -10.17 22.04
N TRP A 204 3.16 -9.39 20.98
CA TRP A 204 2.67 -9.70 19.64
C TRP A 204 3.76 -10.27 18.73
N THR A 205 3.36 -11.11 17.79
CA THR A 205 4.10 -11.40 16.56
C THR A 205 3.18 -11.12 15.39
N TYR A 206 3.53 -10.17 14.54
CA TYR A 206 2.83 -9.87 13.30
C TYR A 206 3.66 -10.36 12.11
N ILE A 207 3.07 -11.23 11.29
CA ILE A 207 3.67 -11.76 10.05
C ILE A 207 2.77 -11.32 8.90
N SER A 208 3.34 -10.81 7.82
CA SER A 208 2.57 -10.42 6.63
C SER A 208 3.45 -10.51 5.38
N LYS A 209 2.83 -10.70 4.22
CA LYS A 209 3.51 -10.61 2.93
C LYS A 209 4.06 -9.20 2.75
N GLN A 210 5.28 -9.09 2.25
CA GLN A 210 5.77 -7.81 1.75
C GLN A 210 5.01 -7.48 0.45
N ILE A 211 4.88 -6.20 0.14
CA ILE A 211 4.40 -5.78 -1.18
C ILE A 211 5.51 -6.07 -2.20
N ASP A 212 5.21 -6.95 -3.15
CA ASP A 212 6.13 -7.32 -4.23
C ASP A 212 6.15 -6.25 -5.35
N GLY A 213 7.28 -6.18 -6.06
CA GLY A 213 7.57 -5.19 -7.10
C GLY A 213 8.57 -4.11 -6.67
N ASN A 214 9.18 -3.47 -7.66
CA ASN A 214 10.24 -2.48 -7.45
C ASN A 214 9.65 -1.10 -7.07
N TYR A 215 9.99 -0.58 -5.89
CA TYR A 215 9.53 0.74 -5.45
C TYR A 215 10.11 1.84 -6.36
N PRO A 216 9.34 2.89 -6.72
CA PRO A 216 9.83 3.94 -7.61
C PRO A 216 11.11 4.62 -7.09
N ASN A 217 11.94 5.15 -8.01
CA ASN A 217 13.14 5.92 -7.67
C ASN A 217 12.78 7.31 -7.12
N TRP A 218 12.23 7.29 -5.91
CA TRP A 218 11.66 8.43 -5.20
C TRP A 218 12.67 9.56 -4.96
N LYS A 219 13.97 9.24 -4.90
CA LYS A 219 15.06 10.21 -4.76
C LYS A 219 15.08 11.22 -5.93
N GLN A 220 14.58 10.84 -7.12
CA GLN A 220 14.50 11.73 -8.29
C GLN A 220 13.41 12.81 -8.19
N VAL A 221 12.42 12.66 -7.31
CA VAL A 221 11.34 13.66 -7.12
C VAL A 221 11.53 14.56 -5.89
N VAL A 222 12.64 14.40 -5.15
CA VAL A 222 13.00 15.29 -4.05
C VAL A 222 13.83 16.45 -4.60
N PRO A 223 13.34 17.70 -4.54
CA PRO A 223 14.11 18.84 -5.05
C PRO A 223 15.33 19.15 -4.16
N LEU A 224 16.44 19.50 -4.80
CA LEU A 224 17.59 20.08 -4.11
C LEU A 224 17.31 21.57 -3.84
N ALA A 225 17.02 21.90 -2.58
CA ALA A 225 16.87 23.29 -2.15
C ALA A 225 18.23 24.01 -2.16
N ASP A 226 18.32 25.10 -2.91
CA ASP A 226 19.49 25.97 -3.00
C ASP A 226 19.13 27.43 -2.64
N GLY A 227 20.11 28.34 -2.70
CA GLY A 227 19.93 29.75 -2.36
C GLY A 227 18.97 30.56 -3.26
N LYS A 228 18.28 29.93 -4.22
CA LYS A 228 17.19 30.57 -5.00
C LYS A 228 15.81 30.36 -4.37
N TRP A 229 15.67 29.39 -3.47
CA TRP A 229 14.41 29.03 -2.81
C TRP A 229 14.05 30.04 -1.72
N THR A 230 12.76 30.34 -1.60
CA THR A 230 12.22 31.08 -0.45
C THR A 230 11.98 30.09 0.68
N LYS A 231 12.64 30.30 1.83
CA LYS A 231 12.51 29.47 3.02
C LYS A 231 11.65 30.17 4.07
N LEU A 232 10.61 29.48 4.54
CA LEU A 232 9.77 29.86 5.66
C LEU A 232 10.21 29.04 6.88
N THR A 233 10.34 29.69 8.03
CA THR A 233 10.50 29.03 9.34
C THR A 233 9.33 29.43 10.21
N LEU A 234 8.59 28.44 10.70
CA LEU A 234 7.40 28.60 11.54
C LEU A 234 7.77 28.45 13.02
N ASP A 235 7.34 29.40 13.86
CA ASP A 235 7.30 29.18 15.30
C ASP A 235 6.08 28.35 15.74
N GLU A 236 5.93 28.12 17.04
CA GLU A 236 4.89 27.24 17.57
C GLU A 236 3.48 27.86 17.45
N ASN A 237 3.39 29.19 17.56
CA ASN A 237 2.17 29.96 17.36
C ASN A 237 1.75 29.95 15.89
N ALA A 238 2.68 30.09 14.95
CA ALA A 238 2.40 29.94 13.51
C ALA A 238 1.83 28.55 13.17
N VAL A 239 2.36 27.50 13.79
CA VAL A 239 1.86 26.11 13.62
C VAL A 239 0.45 25.97 14.21
N GLU A 240 0.18 26.50 15.41
CA GLU A 240 -1.15 26.46 16.03
C GLU A 240 -2.20 27.22 15.19
N ILE A 241 -1.90 28.46 14.78
CA ILE A 241 -2.76 29.27 13.92
C ILE A 241 -3.04 28.53 12.61
N LEU A 242 -2.01 27.99 11.93
CA LEU A 242 -2.22 27.22 10.69
C LEU A 242 -3.11 25.99 10.91
N LEU A 243 -2.92 25.23 12.00
CA LEU A 243 -3.74 24.05 12.30
C LEU A 243 -5.19 24.38 12.63
N GLY A 244 -5.48 25.56 13.20
CA GLY A 244 -6.84 26.07 13.39
C GLY A 244 -7.47 26.67 12.13
N VAL A 245 -6.70 27.44 11.36
CA VAL A 245 -7.17 28.23 10.21
C VAL A 245 -7.33 27.39 8.94
N LEU A 246 -6.36 26.55 8.58
CA LEU A 246 -6.40 25.76 7.32
C LEU A 246 -7.67 24.89 7.19
N PRO A 247 -8.21 24.29 8.28
CA PRO A 247 -9.55 23.72 8.26
C PRO A 247 -10.63 24.77 7.98
N MET A 248 -10.67 25.90 8.68
CA MET A 248 -11.80 26.84 8.63
C MET A 248 -11.95 27.59 7.29
N LEU A 249 -10.88 27.71 6.49
CA LEU A 249 -10.91 28.31 5.16
C LEU A 249 -11.89 27.62 4.19
N PRO A 250 -12.58 28.36 3.29
CA PRO A 250 -13.46 27.77 2.28
C PRO A 250 -12.69 26.90 1.27
N GLY A 251 -13.38 25.97 0.60
CA GLY A 251 -12.80 25.11 -0.45
C GLY A 251 -12.48 23.67 -0.04
N ARG A 252 -12.86 23.22 1.17
CA ARG A 252 -12.73 21.79 1.59
C ARG A 252 -13.47 20.81 0.67
N ASP A 253 -14.51 21.28 0.00
CA ASP A 253 -15.41 20.49 -0.85
C ASP A 253 -15.01 20.55 -2.34
N VAL A 254 -14.02 21.36 -2.69
CA VAL A 254 -13.37 21.39 -4.01
C VAL A 254 -12.43 20.19 -4.11
N ARG A 255 -12.32 19.59 -5.31
CA ARG A 255 -11.35 18.50 -5.56
C ARG A 255 -9.95 18.97 -5.19
N ASP A 256 -9.15 18.09 -4.58
CA ASP A 256 -7.78 18.37 -4.14
C ASP A 256 -7.66 19.43 -3.02
N GLN A 257 -8.79 19.90 -2.46
CA GLN A 257 -8.88 20.83 -1.30
C GLN A 257 -7.87 22.00 -1.30
N PRO A 258 -7.78 22.79 -2.39
CA PRO A 258 -6.74 23.79 -2.57
C PRO A 258 -6.68 24.82 -1.44
N VAL A 259 -5.46 25.16 -1.04
CA VAL A 259 -5.11 26.39 -0.31
C VAL A 259 -3.94 27.04 -1.03
N LYS A 260 -4.02 28.35 -1.25
CA LYS A 260 -2.92 29.16 -1.78
C LYS A 260 -2.09 29.68 -0.61
N LEU A 261 -0.77 29.56 -0.72
CA LEU A 261 0.20 30.27 0.12
C LEU A 261 0.62 31.53 -0.65
N ASP A 262 0.56 32.69 0.00
CA ASP A 262 1.07 33.96 -0.51
C ASP A 262 2.15 34.46 0.45
N VAL A 263 3.41 34.36 0.02
CA VAL A 263 4.58 34.60 0.85
C VAL A 263 5.20 35.93 0.44
N GLN A 264 5.33 36.83 1.41
CA GLN A 264 5.84 38.19 1.24
C GLN A 264 7.00 38.42 2.22
N GLN A 265 7.79 39.49 2.04
CA GLN A 265 8.99 39.76 2.85
C GLN A 265 8.76 39.82 4.37
N HIS A 266 7.51 40.00 4.82
CA HIS A 266 7.16 40.19 6.23
C HIS A 266 6.10 39.19 6.73
N GLY A 267 5.89 38.07 6.03
CA GLY A 267 5.05 36.98 6.53
C GLY A 267 4.34 36.14 5.45
N LEU A 268 3.45 35.28 5.94
CA LEU A 268 2.63 34.37 5.14
C LEU A 268 1.15 34.77 5.24
N ALA A 269 0.45 34.79 4.11
CA ALA A 269 -1.00 34.70 4.06
C ALA A 269 -1.42 33.35 3.45
N VAL A 270 -2.52 32.79 3.97
CA VAL A 270 -3.15 31.57 3.46
C VAL A 270 -4.55 31.88 2.97
N GLN A 271 -4.86 31.45 1.74
CA GLN A 271 -6.12 31.76 1.08
C GLN A 271 -6.87 30.49 0.67
N GLY A 272 -8.10 30.35 1.14
CA GLY A 272 -9.06 29.36 0.65
C GLY A 272 -9.99 29.95 -0.40
N ILE A 273 -10.49 29.14 -1.32
CA ILE A 273 -11.44 29.56 -2.37
C ILE A 273 -12.60 28.56 -2.44
N ALA A 274 -13.83 29.06 -2.30
CA ALA A 274 -15.05 28.27 -2.43
C ALA A 274 -15.38 27.91 -3.89
N LYS A 275 -16.23 26.91 -4.12
CA LYS A 275 -16.80 26.62 -5.46
C LYS A 275 -17.52 27.81 -6.11
N SER A 276 -18.00 28.76 -5.31
CA SER A 276 -18.62 30.02 -5.76
C SER A 276 -17.61 31.10 -6.18
N GLY A 277 -16.31 30.81 -6.16
CA GLY A 277 -15.24 31.78 -6.41
C GLY A 277 -14.96 32.74 -5.24
N GLN A 278 -15.78 32.71 -4.19
CA GLN A 278 -15.54 33.51 -2.98
C GLN A 278 -14.27 33.02 -2.26
N SER A 279 -13.29 33.92 -2.10
CA SER A 279 -12.07 33.65 -1.35
C SER A 279 -12.20 34.06 0.12
N SER A 280 -11.33 33.54 0.96
CA SER A 280 -11.09 34.07 2.30
C SER A 280 -9.63 33.90 2.65
N ASP A 281 -9.06 34.93 3.27
CA ASP A 281 -7.63 35.09 3.50
C ASP A 281 -7.37 35.24 4.99
N ALA A 282 -6.29 34.62 5.48
CA ALA A 282 -5.81 34.78 6.84
C ALA A 282 -4.30 35.02 6.84
N ARG A 283 -3.83 35.98 7.64
CA ARG A 283 -2.41 36.18 7.90
C ARG A 283 -1.95 35.23 8.99
N ILE A 284 -0.70 34.76 8.89
CA ILE A 284 -0.07 33.87 9.83
C ILE A 284 1.12 34.61 10.45
N ASP A 285 0.95 35.04 11.69
CA ASP A 285 2.04 35.60 12.50
C ASP A 285 2.98 34.48 12.98
N GLY A 286 4.20 34.83 13.38
CA GLY A 286 5.22 33.83 13.79
C GLY A 286 5.98 33.15 12.63
N VAL A 287 5.88 33.71 11.42
CA VAL A 287 6.56 33.19 10.22
C VAL A 287 7.75 34.06 9.85
N ARG A 288 8.97 33.53 9.99
CA ARG A 288 10.18 34.12 9.40
C ARG A 288 10.28 33.70 7.94
N VAL A 289 10.46 34.67 7.04
CA VAL A 289 10.69 34.46 5.61
C VAL A 289 12.14 34.83 5.27
N ASP A 290 12.79 34.01 4.46
CA ASP A 290 14.08 34.28 3.81
C ASP A 290 13.94 33.99 2.30
N GLY A 291 14.60 34.78 1.45
CA GLY A 291 14.41 34.73 -0.01
C GLY A 291 13.39 35.73 -0.57
N LYS A 292 12.66 35.34 -1.63
CA LYS A 292 11.81 36.24 -2.45
C LYS A 292 10.32 36.07 -2.14
N ALA A 293 9.52 37.09 -2.47
CA ALA A 293 8.07 36.92 -2.51
C ALA A 293 7.69 35.84 -3.53
N VAL A 294 6.83 34.90 -3.14
CA VAL A 294 6.43 33.74 -3.96
C VAL A 294 5.01 33.31 -3.58
N SER A 295 4.25 32.79 -4.54
CA SER A 295 2.94 32.21 -4.27
C SER A 295 2.77 30.89 -5.01
N THR A 296 2.15 29.94 -4.34
CA THR A 296 1.90 28.58 -4.84
C THR A 296 0.60 28.05 -4.22
N THR A 297 -0.03 27.06 -4.85
CA THR A 297 -1.25 26.42 -4.33
C THR A 297 -0.97 24.95 -4.09
N LEU A 298 -1.47 24.39 -2.99
CA LEU A 298 -1.33 22.97 -2.67
C LEU A 298 -2.61 22.41 -2.03
N ASN A 299 -2.70 21.09 -1.93
CA ASN A 299 -3.77 20.43 -1.16
C ASN A 299 -3.56 20.70 0.34
N ARG A 300 -4.53 21.35 0.98
CA ARG A 300 -4.43 21.72 2.41
C ARG A 300 -4.26 20.54 3.34
N THR A 301 -4.74 19.34 2.98
CA THR A 301 -4.63 18.18 3.85
C THR A 301 -3.19 17.69 3.96
N PHE A 302 -2.37 17.91 2.93
CA PHE A 302 -0.94 17.62 2.95
C PHE A 302 -0.18 18.64 3.80
N LEU A 303 -0.55 19.92 3.75
CA LEU A 303 0.00 20.96 4.65
C LEU A 303 -0.34 20.67 6.12
N ILE A 304 -1.61 20.37 6.42
CA ILE A 304 -2.05 19.98 7.77
C ILE A 304 -1.32 18.71 8.25
N LYS A 305 -1.07 17.75 7.35
CA LYS A 305 -0.27 16.54 7.65
C LYS A 305 1.18 16.88 7.99
N ALA A 306 1.84 17.71 7.18
CA ALA A 306 3.22 18.14 7.44
C ALA A 306 3.36 18.83 8.80
N LEU A 307 2.46 19.77 9.12
CA LEU A 307 2.43 20.46 10.42
C LEU A 307 2.24 19.47 11.58
N ARG A 308 1.32 18.50 11.45
CA ARG A 308 1.11 17.42 12.44
C ARG A 308 2.27 16.45 12.57
N PHE A 309 3.10 16.31 11.54
CA PHE A 309 4.33 15.50 11.58
C PHE A 309 5.50 16.23 12.24
N GLY A 310 5.34 17.52 12.55
CA GLY A 310 6.33 18.37 13.22
C GLY A 310 7.14 19.26 12.27
N PHE A 311 6.84 19.28 10.96
CA PHE A 311 7.58 20.09 10.00
C PHE A 311 7.35 21.59 10.26
N ARG A 312 8.44 22.31 10.56
CA ARG A 312 8.46 23.76 10.84
C ARG A 312 9.19 24.59 9.78
N GLU A 313 9.89 23.94 8.86
CA GLU A 313 10.53 24.59 7.72
C GLU A 313 9.79 24.24 6.43
N ILE A 314 9.55 25.24 5.58
CA ILE A 314 8.95 25.08 4.24
C ILE A 314 9.81 25.85 3.24
N SER A 315 10.33 25.17 2.22
CA SER A 315 11.04 25.79 1.10
C SER A 315 10.17 25.76 -0.16
N ILE A 316 10.06 26.90 -0.84
CA ILE A 316 9.25 27.11 -2.05
C ILE A 316 10.09 27.84 -3.10
N LEU A 317 10.19 27.28 -4.32
CA LEU A 317 10.87 27.93 -5.44
C LEU A 317 9.92 28.78 -6.30
N ASP A 318 8.79 28.19 -6.68
CA ASP A 318 7.79 28.78 -7.59
C ASP A 318 6.41 28.07 -7.43
N SER A 319 5.48 28.32 -8.35
CA SER A 319 4.11 27.78 -8.33
C SER A 319 3.93 26.38 -8.95
N MET A 320 4.98 25.80 -9.53
CA MET A 320 4.99 24.55 -10.31
C MET A 320 5.98 23.51 -9.78
N THR A 321 7.06 23.95 -9.13
CA THR A 321 8.06 23.12 -8.44
C THR A 321 7.48 22.53 -7.14
N PRO A 322 7.79 21.27 -6.75
CA PRO A 322 7.33 20.68 -5.51
C PRO A 322 7.78 21.47 -4.27
N LEU A 323 6.87 21.68 -3.31
CA LEU A 323 7.20 22.27 -2.02
C LEU A 323 7.97 21.26 -1.17
N LEU A 324 9.01 21.72 -0.47
CA LEU A 324 9.87 20.90 0.38
C LEU A 324 9.67 21.29 1.85
N PHE A 325 9.36 20.32 2.71
CA PHE A 325 9.22 20.46 4.15
C PHE A 325 10.36 19.72 4.84
N THR A 326 11.08 20.36 5.77
CA THR A 326 12.28 19.80 6.42
C THR A 326 12.21 19.80 7.94
N LEU A 327 12.70 18.71 8.56
CA LEU A 327 12.84 18.56 10.01
C LEU A 327 13.98 17.58 10.32
N GLY A 328 15.20 18.08 10.43
CA GLY A 328 16.40 17.25 10.66
C GLY A 328 16.57 16.20 9.56
N GLY A 329 16.58 14.92 9.94
CA GLY A 329 16.65 13.78 9.00
C GLY A 329 15.33 13.44 8.28
N LYS A 330 14.26 14.22 8.48
CA LYS A 330 12.95 14.03 7.84
C LYS A 330 12.71 15.06 6.75
N THR A 331 12.10 14.59 5.67
CA THR A 331 11.69 15.38 4.51
C THR A 331 10.27 14.99 4.10
N MET A 332 9.43 15.98 3.78
CA MET A 332 8.17 15.76 3.09
C MET A 332 8.11 16.64 1.84
N VAL A 333 7.71 16.06 0.70
CA VAL A 333 7.57 16.74 -0.58
C VAL A 333 6.09 16.81 -0.93
N VAL A 334 5.60 17.96 -1.41
CA VAL A 334 4.20 18.14 -1.81
C VAL A 334 4.13 18.76 -3.20
N MET A 335 3.42 18.10 -4.12
CA MET A 335 3.17 18.63 -5.46
C MET A 335 2.20 19.82 -5.40
N PRO A 336 2.49 20.95 -6.07
CA PRO A 336 1.56 22.06 -6.17
C PRO A 336 0.37 21.72 -7.09
N LEU A 337 -0.76 22.34 -6.79
CA LEU A 337 -1.96 22.34 -7.61
C LEU A 337 -1.88 23.47 -8.64
N ARG A 338 -2.00 23.13 -9.92
CA ARG A 338 -1.91 24.08 -11.02
C ARG A 338 -3.10 25.05 -11.00
N SER A 339 -2.85 26.32 -10.70
CA SER A 339 -3.84 27.39 -10.72
C SER A 339 -4.02 27.97 -12.13
N GLY A 340 -4.99 27.47 -12.89
CA GLY A 340 -5.36 28.02 -14.20
C GLY A 340 -6.43 27.18 -14.93
N PRO A 341 -7.14 27.75 -15.92
CA PRO A 341 -8.06 26.99 -16.74
C PRO A 341 -7.29 25.95 -17.57
N VAL A 342 -7.79 24.70 -17.58
CA VAL A 342 -7.23 23.64 -18.42
C VAL A 342 -7.60 23.95 -19.87
N ALA A 343 -6.63 24.47 -20.63
CA ALA A 343 -6.73 24.48 -22.08
C ALA A 343 -6.93 23.02 -22.58
N PRO A 344 -7.90 22.75 -23.47
CA PRO A 344 -8.10 21.40 -24.00
C PRO A 344 -6.79 20.85 -24.59
N PRO A 345 -6.48 19.55 -24.38
CA PRO A 345 -5.29 18.96 -24.99
C PRO A 345 -5.41 19.07 -26.51
N ALA A 346 -4.43 19.74 -27.14
CA ALA A 346 -4.36 19.80 -28.59
C ALA A 346 -4.27 18.36 -29.15
N PRO A 347 -5.01 18.03 -30.22
CA PRO A 347 -5.01 16.68 -30.77
C PRO A 347 -3.59 16.30 -31.19
N ALA A 348 -3.13 15.12 -30.75
CA ALA A 348 -1.74 14.71 -30.89
C ALA A 348 -1.36 14.52 -32.37
N THR A 349 -0.61 15.47 -32.94
CA THR A 349 -0.10 15.41 -34.30
C THR A 349 0.94 14.30 -34.42
N VAL A 350 0.53 13.13 -34.93
CA VAL A 350 1.41 11.97 -35.13
C VAL A 350 2.49 12.30 -36.16
N ARG A 351 3.68 12.65 -35.67
CA ARG A 351 4.90 12.73 -36.50
C ARG A 351 5.29 11.32 -36.93
N LYS A 352 4.97 10.96 -38.17
CA LYS A 352 5.56 9.81 -38.85
C LYS A 352 7.06 10.07 -39.06
N THR A 353 7.91 9.16 -38.60
CA THR A 353 9.34 9.15 -38.91
C THR A 353 9.58 8.39 -40.20
N SER A 354 10.06 9.07 -41.24
CA SER A 354 10.61 8.46 -42.44
C SER A 354 12.13 8.19 -42.27
N PRO A 355 12.73 7.22 -42.98
CA PRO A 355 14.17 6.96 -42.88
C PRO A 355 15.02 8.11 -43.42
N SER A 356 16.22 8.29 -42.88
CA SER A 356 17.22 9.23 -43.42
C SER A 356 17.95 8.65 -44.64
N GLU A 357 18.12 9.47 -45.66
CA GLU A 357 18.93 9.20 -46.85
C GLU A 357 20.37 9.73 -46.67
N THR A 358 21.29 9.30 -47.54
CA THR A 358 22.73 9.22 -47.24
C THR A 358 23.58 10.38 -47.78
N ALA A 359 24.76 10.56 -47.16
CA ALA A 359 26.01 11.13 -47.71
C ALA A 359 26.14 12.68 -47.77
N PRO A 360 27.37 13.23 -47.93
CA PRO A 360 28.71 12.65 -47.68
C PRO A 360 29.53 13.46 -46.64
N THR A 361 30.75 13.00 -46.32
CA THR A 361 31.79 13.83 -45.65
C THR A 361 33.18 13.43 -46.17
N GLU A 362 34.14 14.35 -46.14
CA GLU A 362 35.35 14.36 -46.96
C GLU A 362 36.55 13.58 -46.38
N ILE A 363 37.56 13.35 -47.22
CA ILE A 363 38.82 12.66 -46.90
C ILE A 363 39.96 13.69 -46.79
N PRO A 364 40.82 13.57 -45.76
CA PRO A 364 42.25 13.87 -45.90
C PRO A 364 43.13 12.64 -45.66
N SER A 365 44.27 12.59 -46.37
CA SER A 365 45.30 11.52 -46.30
C SER A 365 46.62 12.08 -45.70
N PRO A 366 47.80 11.41 -45.81
CA PRO A 366 48.22 10.30 -44.95
C PRO A 366 49.61 10.52 -44.29
N VAL A 367 49.99 9.69 -43.31
CA VAL A 367 51.38 9.54 -42.79
C VAL A 367 51.66 8.06 -42.47
N GLU A 368 52.94 7.66 -42.37
CA GLU A 368 53.44 6.31 -42.67
C GLU A 368 53.88 5.44 -41.46
N GLN A 369 53.82 4.12 -41.70
CA GLN A 369 54.74 3.02 -41.27
C GLN A 369 55.38 2.99 -39.86
N GLN A 370 55.23 1.82 -39.20
CA GLN A 370 56.38 0.98 -38.81
C GLN A 370 55.98 -0.50 -38.67
N SER A 371 56.95 -1.42 -38.52
CA SER A 371 56.84 -2.82 -38.98
C SER A 371 57.39 -3.90 -38.04
N ASN A 372 56.83 -5.12 -38.07
CA ASN A 372 57.53 -6.43 -38.17
C ASN A 372 56.49 -7.59 -38.35
N GLN A 373 56.52 -8.33 -39.47
CA GLN A 373 57.08 -9.70 -39.66
C GLN A 373 56.26 -10.84 -38.98
N THR A 374 55.41 -11.64 -39.67
CA THR A 374 55.64 -12.89 -40.49
C THR A 374 56.22 -14.11 -39.72
N GLU A 375 56.02 -15.40 -40.08
CA GLU A 375 55.62 -16.15 -41.31
C GLU A 375 55.07 -17.57 -40.89
N GLN A 376 54.31 -18.45 -41.60
CA GLN A 376 53.54 -18.48 -42.88
C GLN A 376 52.07 -18.96 -42.61
N GLU A 377 51.37 -20.03 -43.07
CA GLU A 377 51.32 -21.13 -44.10
C GLU A 377 49.86 -21.73 -44.05
N THR A 378 49.20 -22.57 -44.90
CA THR A 378 49.32 -23.21 -46.25
C THR A 378 47.88 -23.55 -46.79
N LYS A 379 47.72 -24.23 -47.95
CA LYS A 379 46.49 -24.92 -48.50
C LYS A 379 46.95 -26.12 -49.41
N PRO A 380 46.17 -26.79 -50.33
CA PRO A 380 44.70 -26.94 -50.56
C PRO A 380 44.18 -28.37 -50.99
N MET A 381 42.84 -28.59 -50.98
CA MET A 381 42.01 -29.45 -51.91
C MET A 381 42.34 -30.98 -52.12
N PRO A 382 41.58 -31.80 -52.91
CA PRO A 382 40.22 -31.68 -53.51
C PRO A 382 39.24 -32.80 -53.03
N ALA A 383 38.22 -33.19 -53.83
CA ALA A 383 37.16 -34.18 -53.50
C ALA A 383 36.92 -35.23 -54.61
N GLU A 384 36.22 -36.35 -54.31
CA GLU A 384 35.05 -36.91 -55.07
C GLU A 384 34.50 -38.26 -54.49
N PRO A 385 33.32 -38.79 -54.91
CA PRO A 385 32.54 -39.82 -54.17
C PRO A 385 32.30 -41.18 -54.90
N MET A 386 31.85 -42.23 -54.19
CA MET A 386 31.13 -43.40 -54.75
C MET A 386 30.18 -44.10 -53.76
N THR A 387 29.14 -44.78 -54.28
CA THR A 387 28.18 -45.72 -53.62
C THR A 387 27.64 -46.71 -54.68
N PRO A 388 26.83 -47.75 -54.35
CA PRO A 388 26.83 -48.72 -53.24
C PRO A 388 27.03 -50.18 -53.78
N PRO A 389 26.75 -51.29 -53.03
CA PRO A 389 25.44 -51.96 -53.21
C PRO A 389 24.82 -52.78 -52.03
N GLN A 390 23.48 -52.74 -51.99
CA GLN A 390 22.45 -53.72 -51.56
C GLN A 390 22.64 -54.88 -50.54
N ARG A 391 21.79 -54.82 -49.50
CA ARG A 391 20.81 -55.82 -48.95
C ARG A 391 21.23 -57.20 -48.41
N GLY A 392 20.73 -57.45 -47.19
CA GLY A 392 20.23 -58.75 -46.68
C GLY A 392 18.92 -58.55 -45.89
N ASN A 393 18.03 -59.55 -45.85
CA ASN A 393 16.68 -59.45 -45.23
C ASN A 393 16.64 -60.02 -43.79
N LEU A 394 15.71 -59.49 -42.97
CA LEU A 394 14.90 -60.29 -42.01
C LEU A 394 13.57 -59.55 -41.68
N LYS A 395 12.67 -60.19 -40.91
CA LYS A 395 11.22 -59.87 -40.84
C LYS A 395 10.80 -58.82 -39.77
N PRO A 396 9.59 -58.23 -39.88
CA PRO A 396 9.19 -57.03 -39.13
C PRO A 396 8.48 -57.30 -37.79
N GLN A 397 8.40 -56.24 -36.98
CA GLN A 397 7.52 -56.10 -35.82
C GLN A 397 7.03 -54.63 -35.75
N GLU A 398 5.75 -54.41 -35.49
CA GLU A 398 5.11 -53.08 -35.59
C GLU A 398 5.32 -52.20 -34.34
N PRO A 399 5.52 -50.88 -34.52
CA PRO A 399 5.19 -49.86 -33.52
C PRO A 399 3.91 -49.12 -33.90
N THR A 400 2.99 -48.99 -32.95
CA THR A 400 1.68 -48.32 -33.10
C THR A 400 1.83 -46.80 -33.32
N VAL A 401 0.98 -46.21 -34.18
CA VAL A 401 0.85 -44.75 -34.29
C VAL A 401 0.08 -44.21 -33.08
N GLN A 402 0.65 -43.22 -32.38
CA GLN A 402 -0.05 -42.40 -31.38
C GLN A 402 -0.07 -40.93 -31.83
N PRO A 403 -1.25 -40.30 -31.97
CA PRO A 403 -1.37 -38.88 -32.28
C PRO A 403 -2.10 -38.08 -31.17
N THR A 404 -1.37 -37.39 -30.29
CA THR A 404 -1.97 -36.44 -29.32
C THR A 404 -0.97 -35.38 -28.81
N GLU A 405 -0.86 -34.27 -29.54
CA GLU A 405 -0.41 -32.98 -28.97
C GLU A 405 -1.37 -31.82 -29.30
N THR A 406 -2.17 -31.92 -30.38
CA THR A 406 -3.17 -30.91 -30.77
C THR A 406 -4.35 -30.81 -29.81
N SER A 407 -4.93 -31.93 -29.35
CA SER A 407 -6.21 -31.89 -28.59
C SER A 407 -6.11 -31.10 -27.29
N ALA A 408 -4.97 -31.15 -26.59
CA ALA A 408 -4.74 -30.42 -25.34
C ALA A 408 -4.75 -28.88 -25.54
N VAL A 409 -4.43 -28.40 -26.74
CA VAL A 409 -4.51 -26.97 -27.09
C VAL A 409 -5.95 -26.59 -27.44
N ASP A 410 -6.65 -27.44 -28.20
CA ASP A 410 -8.05 -27.23 -28.58
C ASP A 410 -8.98 -27.25 -27.35
N GLU A 411 -8.79 -28.20 -26.43
CA GLU A 411 -9.49 -28.27 -25.13
C GLU A 411 -9.28 -27.00 -24.29
N LEU A 412 -8.06 -26.44 -24.30
CA LEU A 412 -7.73 -25.21 -23.58
C LEU A 412 -8.41 -23.97 -24.20
N LEU A 413 -8.48 -23.91 -25.53
CA LEU A 413 -9.19 -22.85 -26.26
C LEU A 413 -10.72 -22.91 -26.01
N GLU A 414 -11.31 -24.11 -26.01
CA GLU A 414 -12.73 -24.27 -25.65
C GLU A 414 -12.98 -23.81 -24.20
N HIS A 415 -12.09 -24.14 -23.26
CA HIS A 415 -12.21 -23.70 -21.87
C HIS A 415 -12.12 -22.17 -21.72
N ILE A 416 -11.32 -21.50 -22.55
CA ILE A 416 -11.20 -20.03 -22.59
C ILE A 416 -12.49 -19.39 -23.12
N GLU A 417 -13.05 -19.85 -24.24
CA GLU A 417 -14.32 -19.31 -24.77
C GLU A 417 -15.50 -19.59 -23.82
N LYS A 418 -15.54 -20.77 -23.17
CA LYS A 418 -16.51 -21.09 -22.11
C LYS A 418 -16.41 -20.14 -20.92
N THR A 419 -15.21 -19.84 -20.46
CA THR A 419 -14.96 -18.89 -19.36
C THR A 419 -15.37 -17.46 -19.75
N LYS A 420 -15.06 -17.03 -20.97
CA LYS A 420 -15.45 -15.75 -21.58
C LYS A 420 -16.97 -15.64 -21.79
N GLY A 421 -17.66 -16.75 -22.05
CA GLY A 421 -19.11 -16.85 -22.02
C GLY A 421 -19.68 -16.59 -20.63
N ASN A 422 -19.20 -17.33 -19.62
CA ASN A 422 -19.63 -17.17 -18.22
C ASN A 422 -19.41 -15.73 -17.70
N LEU A 423 -18.28 -15.10 -18.05
CA LEU A 423 -17.99 -13.70 -17.70
C LEU A 423 -18.99 -12.70 -18.32
N ARG A 424 -19.49 -12.96 -19.53
CA ARG A 424 -20.55 -12.14 -20.14
C ARG A 424 -21.89 -12.32 -19.43
N THR A 425 -22.24 -13.54 -19.00
CA THR A 425 -23.45 -13.79 -18.21
C THR A 425 -23.40 -13.01 -16.90
N VAL A 426 -22.35 -13.17 -16.11
CA VAL A 426 -22.16 -12.45 -14.83
C VAL A 426 -22.19 -10.93 -15.01
N PHE A 427 -21.63 -10.41 -16.12
CA PHE A 427 -21.70 -8.98 -16.43
C PHE A 427 -23.13 -8.51 -16.78
N ASN A 428 -23.94 -9.33 -17.45
CA ASN A 428 -25.34 -9.03 -17.71
C ASN A 428 -26.16 -9.07 -16.42
N ASP A 429 -25.98 -10.10 -15.59
CA ASP A 429 -26.66 -10.26 -14.29
C ASP A 429 -26.40 -9.04 -13.37
N LEU A 430 -25.14 -8.57 -13.32
CA LEU A 430 -24.77 -7.35 -12.59
C LEU A 430 -25.46 -6.09 -13.12
N ASN A 431 -25.68 -5.99 -14.44
CA ASN A 431 -26.41 -4.87 -15.03
C ASN A 431 -27.91 -4.96 -14.74
N GLU A 432 -28.51 -6.16 -14.74
CA GLU A 432 -29.91 -6.36 -14.35
C GLU A 432 -30.12 -6.04 -12.86
N MET A 433 -29.24 -6.51 -11.97
CA MET A 433 -29.22 -6.12 -10.55
C MET A 433 -29.09 -4.61 -10.39
N SER A 434 -28.19 -3.95 -11.13
CA SER A 434 -28.03 -2.49 -11.14
C SER A 434 -29.31 -1.76 -11.57
N SER A 435 -30.02 -2.29 -12.57
CA SER A 435 -31.31 -1.73 -13.02
C SER A 435 -32.42 -1.90 -11.97
N THR A 436 -32.46 -3.06 -11.32
CA THR A 436 -33.43 -3.38 -10.24
C THR A 436 -33.18 -2.51 -9.01
N LEU A 437 -31.92 -2.32 -8.61
CA LEU A 437 -31.55 -1.45 -7.49
C LEU A 437 -31.94 0.02 -7.76
N LYS A 438 -31.78 0.50 -9.00
CA LYS A 438 -32.25 1.82 -9.43
C LYS A 438 -33.77 1.95 -9.37
N ARG A 439 -34.52 0.89 -9.74
CA ARG A 439 -35.98 0.86 -9.62
C ARG A 439 -36.42 0.90 -8.15
N VAL A 440 -35.88 0.05 -7.29
CA VAL A 440 -36.17 0.04 -5.84
C VAL A 440 -35.84 1.39 -5.19
N SER A 441 -34.70 2.01 -5.53
CA SER A 441 -34.35 3.35 -5.02
C SER A 441 -35.33 4.45 -5.51
N LYS A 442 -35.92 4.31 -6.70
CA LYS A 442 -36.94 5.23 -7.23
C LYS A 442 -38.29 5.04 -6.54
N GLU A 443 -38.67 3.79 -6.26
CA GLU A 443 -39.89 3.42 -5.53
C GLU A 443 -39.82 3.91 -4.07
N GLN A 444 -38.71 3.65 -3.36
CA GLN A 444 -38.48 4.15 -2.00
C GLN A 444 -38.59 5.69 -1.92
N LYS A 445 -38.00 6.42 -2.88
CA LYS A 445 -38.10 7.88 -2.99
C LYS A 445 -39.51 8.39 -3.38
N ALA A 446 -40.40 7.53 -3.86
CA ALA A 446 -41.82 7.87 -4.01
C ALA A 446 -42.55 7.68 -2.68
N THR A 447 -42.34 6.56 -1.99
CA THR A 447 -42.91 6.28 -0.66
C THR A 447 -42.52 7.35 0.37
N ASP A 448 -41.25 7.80 0.40
CA ASP A 448 -40.81 8.89 1.27
C ASP A 448 -41.52 10.23 0.97
N LYS A 449 -41.86 10.49 -0.30
CA LYS A 449 -42.64 11.67 -0.74
C LYS A 449 -44.11 11.56 -0.35
N GLU A 450 -44.66 10.36 -0.28
CA GLU A 450 -46.03 10.13 0.17
C GLU A 450 -46.14 10.20 1.71
N ILE A 451 -45.20 9.60 2.43
CA ILE A 451 -45.10 9.71 3.89
C ILE A 451 -44.90 11.17 4.33
N SER A 452 -44.06 11.94 3.64
CA SER A 452 -43.87 13.37 3.95
C SER A 452 -45.11 14.23 3.60
N LYS A 453 -45.81 13.95 2.50
CA LYS A 453 -47.13 14.56 2.21
C LYS A 453 -48.15 14.23 3.31
N PHE A 454 -48.28 12.97 3.70
CA PHE A 454 -49.22 12.53 4.73
C PHE A 454 -48.94 13.21 6.07
N ARG A 455 -47.66 13.29 6.48
CA ARG A 455 -47.22 14.04 7.67
C ARG A 455 -47.51 15.54 7.58
N ALA A 456 -47.48 16.14 6.38
CA ALA A 456 -47.86 17.54 6.19
C ALA A 456 -49.38 17.74 6.36
N SER A 457 -50.21 16.90 5.72
CA SER A 457 -51.67 16.94 5.85
C SER A 457 -52.13 16.73 7.30
N LEU A 458 -51.49 15.82 8.03
CA LEU A 458 -51.81 15.53 9.43
C LEU A 458 -51.49 16.73 10.34
N ARG A 459 -50.39 17.46 10.08
CA ARG A 459 -50.09 18.73 10.77
C ARG A 459 -51.10 19.83 10.44
N SER A 460 -51.54 19.97 9.19
CA SER A 460 -52.57 20.96 8.86
C SER A 460 -53.92 20.68 9.53
N LEU A 461 -54.27 19.40 9.75
CA LEU A 461 -55.47 19.03 10.50
C LEU A 461 -55.35 19.34 12.00
N GLN A 462 -54.16 19.15 12.60
CA GLN A 462 -53.91 19.55 14.00
C GLN A 462 -54.03 21.07 14.21
N ASN A 463 -53.68 21.88 13.20
CA ASN A 463 -53.78 23.34 13.27
C ASN A 463 -55.21 23.89 13.06
N VAL A 464 -56.21 23.04 12.80
CA VAL A 464 -57.63 23.43 12.60
C VAL A 464 -58.49 23.09 13.82
N ALA A 465 -57.90 22.52 14.88
CA ALA A 465 -58.56 22.15 16.13
C ALA A 465 -58.20 23.10 17.29
N ILE A 466 -58.47 24.40 17.12
CA ILE A 466 -58.45 25.45 18.16
C ILE A 466 -59.67 26.35 17.94
#